data_AF-A0A968XVJ3-F1
#
_entry.id   AF-A0A968XVJ3-F1
#
_cell.length_a   1.000
_cell.length_b   1.000
_cell.length_c   1.000
_cell.angle_alpha   90.00
_cell.angle_beta   90.00
_cell.angle_gamma   90.00
#
_symmetry.space_group_name_H-M   'P 1'
#
loop_
_entity.id
_entity.type
_entity.pdbx_description
1 polymer ?
#
loop_
_entity_poly.entity_id
_entity_poly.type
_entity_poly.pdbx_seq_one_letter_code
_entity_poly.pdbx_strand_id
1 'polypeptide(L)' 'MGITNGFVGTIGNTPLIRINSFSDETGCEILGKAEFLNPGQS' A
#
# COMPACT_ATOMS: atom_id res chain seq x y z
N MET A 1 1.46 5.86 -14.70
CA MET A 1 0.64 6.94 -14.11
C MET A 1 -0.40 7.33 -15.16
N GLY A 2 -1.68 7.45 -14.79
CA GLY A 2 -2.79 7.74 -15.71
C GLY A 2 -3.60 8.95 -15.24
N ILE A 3 -4.41 9.50 -16.13
CA ILE A 3 -5.35 10.58 -15.81
C ILE A 3 -6.58 9.94 -15.15
N THR A 4 -7.00 10.49 -14.01
CA THR A 4 -8.20 10.04 -13.27
C THR A 4 -9.10 11.24 -12.97
N ASN A 5 -10.37 10.98 -12.67
CA ASN A 5 -11.37 12.02 -12.49
C ASN A 5 -11.32 12.62 -11.08
N GLY A 6 -10.74 13.82 -10.97
CA GLY A 6 -10.70 14.59 -9.72
C GLY A 6 -9.88 13.92 -8.61
N PHE A 7 -9.99 14.48 -7.39
CA PHE A 7 -9.24 14.02 -6.22
C PHE A 7 -9.63 12.62 -5.77
N VAL A 8 -10.92 12.30 -5.75
CA VAL A 8 -11.41 10.98 -5.33
C VAL A 8 -10.89 9.88 -6.26
N GLY A 9 -10.68 10.19 -7.54
CA GLY A 9 -10.16 9.25 -8.52
C GLY A 9 -8.71 8.79 -8.27
N THR A 10 -7.97 9.44 -7.37
CA THR A 10 -6.60 9.04 -6.99
C THR A 10 -6.55 8.19 -5.72
N ILE A 11 -7.68 7.91 -5.08
CA ILE A 11 -7.76 7.05 -3.88
C ILE A 11 -7.54 5.58 -4.26
N GLY A 12 -6.79 4.85 -3.44
CA GLY A 12 -6.50 3.43 -3.59
C GLY A 12 -5.22 3.14 -4.38
N ASN A 13 -5.10 1.91 -4.89
CA ASN A 13 -3.90 1.41 -5.60
C ASN A 13 -2.58 1.61 -4.82
N THR A 14 -2.65 1.58 -3.50
CA THR A 14 -1.50 1.64 -2.60
C THR A 14 -0.79 0.28 -2.60
N PRO A 15 0.55 0.25 -2.58
CA PRO A 15 1.31 -0.98 -2.69
C PRO A 15 1.21 -1.84 -1.43
N LEU A 16 1.28 -3.15 -1.65
CA LEU A 16 1.63 -4.12 -0.61
C LEU A 16 3.16 -4.23 -0.54
N ILE A 17 3.70 -4.09 0.67
CA ILE A 17 5.14 -4.14 0.95
C ILE A 17 5.41 -5.34 1.84
N ARG A 18 6.33 -6.21 1.42
CA ARG A 18 6.73 -7.35 2.25
C ARG A 18 7.52 -6.88 3.47
N ILE A 19 7.14 -7.37 4.65
CA ILE A 19 7.88 -7.13 5.89
C ILE A 19 8.88 -8.26 6.08
N ASN A 20 10.15 -7.99 5.72
CA ASN A 20 11.14 -9.05 5.63
C ASN A 20 11.41 -9.77 6.96
N SER A 21 11.69 -9.03 8.03
CA SER A 21 12.02 -9.61 9.34
C SER A 21 10.98 -10.60 9.84
N PHE A 22 9.72 -10.18 9.97
CA PHE A 22 8.66 -11.03 10.52
C PHE A 22 8.28 -12.16 9.57
N SER A 23 8.34 -11.94 8.26
CA SER A 23 8.05 -13.01 7.31
C SER A 23 9.11 -14.11 7.39
N ASP A 24 10.37 -13.73 7.55
CA ASP A 24 11.49 -14.68 7.64
C ASP A 24 11.51 -15.39 9.00
N GLU A 25 11.15 -14.69 10.08
CA GLU A 25 11.04 -15.25 11.44
C GLU A 25 9.88 -16.26 11.58
N THR A 26 8.75 -16.01 10.92
CA THR A 26 7.53 -16.82 11.08
C THR A 26 7.34 -17.87 9.98
N GLY A 27 8.01 -17.73 8.84
CA GLY A 27 7.77 -18.52 7.64
C GLY A 27 6.47 -18.16 6.90
N CYS A 28 5.70 -17.19 7.41
CA CYS A 28 4.50 -16.67 6.77
C CYS A 28 4.85 -15.53 5.81
N GLU A 29 4.06 -15.34 4.76
CA GLU A 29 4.16 -14.12 3.95
C GLU A 29 3.41 -12.97 4.62
N ILE A 30 4.14 -12.01 5.20
CA ILE A 30 3.56 -10.87 5.90
C ILE A 30 3.75 -9.61 5.02
N LEU A 31 2.61 -9.01 4.65
CA LEU A 31 2.55 -7.82 3.80
C LEU A 31 1.88 -6.66 4.54
N GLY A 32 2.48 -5.47 4.48
CA GLY A 32 1.87 -4.22 4.92
C GLY A 32 1.27 -3.46 3.73
N LYS A 33 0.06 -2.90 3.90
CA LYS A 33 -0.57 -2.03 2.89
C LYS A 33 -0.25 -0.57 3.19
N ALA A 34 0.38 0.13 2.25
CA ALA A 34 0.86 1.50 2.45
C ALA A 34 -0.24 2.56 2.28
N GLU A 35 -1.28 2.54 3.13
CA GLU A 35 -2.45 3.45 2.99
C GLU A 35 -2.11 4.94 3.13
N PHE A 36 -1.01 5.28 3.81
CA PHE A 36 -0.51 6.65 3.90
C PHE A 36 -0.12 7.26 2.54
N LEU A 37 -0.01 6.46 1.48
CA LEU A 37 0.22 6.91 0.11
C LEU A 37 -1.07 7.34 -0.61
N ASN A 38 -2.24 7.18 0.01
CA ASN A 38 -3.45 7.82 -0.46
C ASN A 38 -3.29 9.35 -0.47
N PRO A 39 -3.99 10.07 -1.37
CA PRO A 39 -3.89 11.53 -1.48
C PRO A 39 -4.31 12.28 -0.20
N GLY A 40 -5.07 11.63 0.70
CA GLY A 40 -5.45 12.15 2.02
C GLY A 40 -4.48 11.81 3.17
N GLN A 41 -3.40 11.05 2.90
CA GLN A 41 -2.38 10.60 3.87
C GLN A 41 -2.87 9.68 5.01
N SER A 42 -4.03 9.02 4.85
CA SER A 42 -4.61 8.07 5.82
C SER A 42 -5.15 6.82 5.16
#